data_AF-A0A9P4GC67-F1
#
_entry.id   AF-A0A9P4GC67-F1
#
_cell.length_a   1.000
_cell.length_b   1.000
_cell.length_c   1.000
_cell.angle_alpha   90.00
_cell.angle_beta   90.00
_cell.angle_gamma   90.00
#
_symmetry.space_group_name_H-M   'P 1'
#
loop_
_entity.id
_entity.type
_entity.pdbx_description
1 polymer ?
#
loop_
_entity_poly.entity_id
_entity_poly.type
_entity_poly.pdbx_seq_one_letter_code
_entity_poly.pdbx_strand_id
1 'polypeptide(L)'
;MTSTDKIPSRQDEATRRNNKSKNIHNLSQKMCNSLDVGIVVNIVNVAGEVVTKMRLAVFKAASTKPELYSNGQIHLPDTIHDAIHEQAVKWLIQELNKLAEDEVAGLKNAFRDFHLCFVAEVMGMRKYTQNIFNEYYYPLKDHSLAYEHLLGISKVENALGRKFLKDVAYDLATLAWNEAIPNPAVFDYELATNAPLANSVNNLFKIWENAARRTDTARLAKIRQEEEDQHYKELEAKEKVRKAKKAAQDKATSEAKQKKEIELRERIIKKKRTGEKLTHEEARMHYIMYGKRVPI
;
A
#
# COMPACT_ATOMS: atom_id res chain seq x y z
N MET A 1 -5.54 -6.43 27.14
CA MET A 1 -4.62 -5.30 27.41
C MET A 1 -5.38 -4.04 27.06
N THR A 2 -5.96 -3.39 28.07
CA THR A 2 -6.86 -2.25 27.91
C THR A 2 -6.07 -0.98 27.66
N SER A 3 -6.35 -0.35 26.50
CA SER A 3 -5.86 0.98 26.13
C SER A 3 -6.45 2.01 27.08
N THR A 4 -5.61 2.64 27.89
CA THR A 4 -5.99 3.82 28.65
C THR A 4 -5.80 5.04 27.77
N ASP A 5 -6.90 5.46 27.14
CA ASP A 5 -7.00 6.79 26.54
C ASP A 5 -6.83 7.83 27.65
N LYS A 6 -5.64 8.44 27.69
CA LYS A 6 -5.38 9.60 28.55
C LYS A 6 -6.17 10.78 28.02
N ILE A 7 -7.24 11.13 28.72
CA ILE A 7 -7.94 12.41 28.57
C ILE A 7 -6.89 13.52 28.74
N PRO A 8 -6.73 14.45 27.77
CA PRO A 8 -5.77 15.54 27.88
C PRO A 8 -6.04 16.34 29.15
N SER A 9 -4.98 16.70 29.87
CA SER A 9 -5.12 17.48 31.09
C SER A 9 -5.62 18.90 30.75
N ARG A 10 -6.32 19.56 31.68
CA ARG A 10 -6.74 20.97 31.52
C ARG A 10 -5.56 21.92 31.24
N GLN A 11 -4.33 21.51 31.59
CA GLN A 11 -3.12 22.27 31.26
C GLN A 11 -2.77 22.17 29.77
N ASP A 12 -2.95 21.00 29.14
CA ASP A 12 -2.72 20.79 27.70
C ASP A 12 -3.73 21.56 26.83
N GLU A 13 -4.98 21.68 27.29
CA GLU A 13 -5.99 22.53 26.64
C GLU A 13 -5.69 24.03 26.80
N ALA A 14 -5.14 24.45 27.94
CA ALA A 14 -4.73 25.84 28.16
C ALA A 14 -3.53 26.21 27.29
N THR A 15 -2.56 25.30 27.08
CA THR A 15 -1.45 25.53 26.14
C THR A 15 -1.93 25.57 24.68
N ARG A 16 -2.89 24.72 24.30
CA ARG A 16 -3.54 24.77 22.97
C ARG A 16 -4.35 26.04 22.74
N ARG A 17 -5.05 26.56 23.76
CA ARG A 17 -5.76 27.85 23.67
C ARG A 17 -4.80 29.04 23.63
N ASN A 18 -3.68 28.99 24.35
CA ASN A 18 -2.64 30.01 24.28
C ASN A 18 -1.84 30.03 22.96
N ASN A 19 -1.83 28.92 22.22
CA ASN A 19 -1.25 28.89 20.87
C ASN A 19 -2.21 29.40 19.78
N LYS A 20 -3.53 29.41 20.03
CA LYS A 20 -4.50 30.10 19.16
C LYS A 20 -4.44 31.63 19.27
N SER A 21 -3.96 32.16 20.39
CA SER A 21 -3.87 33.61 20.66
C SER A 21 -2.52 34.25 20.31
N LYS A 22 -1.54 33.49 19.83
CA LYS A 22 -0.21 33.99 19.40
C LYS A 22 -0.05 34.04 17.88
N ASN A 23 -1.13 34.32 17.17
CA ASN A 23 -1.07 34.55 15.74
C ASN A 23 -0.79 36.04 15.53
N ILE A 24 0.25 36.43 14.76
CA ILE A 24 0.54 37.84 14.42
C ILE A 24 -0.70 38.59 13.92
N HIS A 25 -1.66 37.86 13.35
CA HIS A 25 -2.87 38.40 12.72
C HIS A 25 -4.09 38.44 13.65
N ASN A 26 -4.03 37.78 14.82
CA ASN A 26 -5.00 38.01 15.90
C ASN A 26 -4.55 39.16 16.83
N LEU A 27 -3.43 39.79 16.51
CA LEU A 27 -2.90 40.93 17.23
C LEU A 27 -3.66 42.19 16.78
N SER A 28 -4.16 42.95 17.74
CA SER A 28 -4.71 44.29 17.45
C SER A 28 -3.66 45.17 16.75
N GLN A 29 -4.08 46.23 16.03
CA GLN A 29 -3.16 47.21 15.43
C GLN A 29 -2.09 47.73 16.42
N LYS A 30 -2.44 47.88 17.71
CA LYS A 30 -1.50 48.23 18.79
C LYS A 30 -0.42 47.17 19.02
N MET A 31 -0.78 45.90 18.90
CA MET A 31 0.16 44.78 19.03
C MET A 31 1.02 44.63 17.76
N CYS A 32 0.50 44.89 16.56
CA CYS A 32 1.33 44.99 15.34
C CYS A 32 2.36 46.14 15.45
N ASN A 33 1.94 47.31 15.94
CA ASN A 33 2.86 48.43 16.23
C ASN A 33 3.89 48.08 17.32
N SER A 34 3.57 47.16 18.24
CA SER A 34 4.53 46.65 19.23
C SER A 34 5.51 45.62 18.66
N LEU A 35 5.17 44.94 17.55
CA LEU A 35 6.10 44.08 16.83
C LEU A 35 7.17 44.89 16.07
N ASP A 36 6.82 46.10 15.65
CA ASP A 36 7.73 47.07 15.04
C ASP A 36 8.78 47.61 16.02
N VAL A 37 8.48 47.56 17.33
CA VAL A 37 9.33 48.04 18.42
C VAL A 37 9.91 46.84 19.17
N GLY A 38 11.15 46.46 18.85
CA GLY A 38 11.76 45.30 19.52
C GLY A 38 13.22 45.06 19.15
N ILE A 39 13.84 44.16 19.90
CA ILE A 39 15.24 43.74 19.70
C ILE A 39 15.36 43.10 18.31
N VAL A 40 16.25 43.66 17.50
CA VAL A 40 16.66 43.06 16.23
C VAL A 40 17.72 42.02 16.53
N VAL A 41 17.47 40.78 16.11
CA VAL A 41 18.37 39.64 16.30
C VAL A 41 18.92 39.20 14.95
N ASN A 42 20.16 38.71 14.98
CA ASN A 42 20.79 38.14 13.79
C ASN A 42 20.25 36.73 13.55
N ILE A 43 19.98 36.43 12.29
CA ILE A 43 19.78 35.06 11.81
C ILE A 43 21.12 34.59 11.27
N VAL A 44 21.64 33.50 11.86
CA VAL A 44 22.96 32.96 11.52
C VAL A 44 22.85 31.57 10.90
N ASN A 45 23.71 31.28 9.93
CA ASN A 45 23.84 29.94 9.37
C ASN A 45 24.69 29.04 10.29
N VAL A 46 24.89 27.78 9.88
CA VAL A 46 25.67 26.78 10.63
C VAL A 46 27.12 27.23 10.85
N ALA A 47 27.68 28.01 9.92
CA ALA A 47 29.03 28.57 10.03
C ALA A 47 29.12 29.79 10.97
N GLY A 48 27.99 30.24 11.53
CA GLY A 48 27.90 31.43 12.37
C GLY A 48 27.87 32.75 11.58
N GLU A 49 27.75 32.68 10.26
CA GLU A 49 27.67 33.86 9.41
C GLU A 49 26.26 34.47 9.45
N VAL A 50 26.19 35.80 9.45
CA VAL A 50 24.91 36.50 9.50
C VAL A 50 24.25 36.47 8.11
N VAL A 51 23.16 35.74 7.99
CA VAL A 51 22.36 35.66 6.76
C VAL A 51 21.47 36.89 6.62
N THR A 52 20.73 37.24 7.68
CA THR A 52 19.83 38.39 7.70
C THR A 52 19.50 38.80 9.14
N LYS A 53 18.64 39.80 9.29
CA LYS A 53 18.17 40.30 10.60
C LYS A 53 16.66 40.29 10.66
N MET A 54 16.12 39.94 11.82
CA MET A 54 14.68 39.96 12.08
C MET A 54 14.41 40.53 13.48
N ARG A 55 13.28 41.19 13.67
CA ARG A 55 12.82 41.53 15.01
C ARG A 55 12.42 40.27 15.77
N LEU A 56 12.91 40.10 17.00
CA LEU A 56 12.64 38.92 17.83
C LEU A 56 11.14 38.72 18.09
N ALA A 57 10.41 39.82 18.24
CA ALA A 57 8.96 39.78 18.45
C ALA A 57 8.23 39.16 17.24
N VAL A 58 8.65 39.54 16.01
CA VAL A 58 8.11 38.97 14.77
C VAL A 58 8.46 37.49 14.70
N PHE A 59 9.72 37.10 14.96
CA PHE A 59 10.11 35.69 14.97
C PHE A 59 9.25 34.85 15.94
N LYS A 60 9.10 35.30 17.19
CA LYS A 60 8.32 34.59 18.22
C LYS A 60 6.83 34.44 17.89
N ALA A 61 6.28 35.33 17.08
CA ALA A 61 4.88 35.32 16.71
C ALA A 61 4.63 34.64 15.35
N ALA A 62 5.63 34.61 14.47
CA ALA A 62 5.58 33.94 13.17
C ALA A 62 5.95 32.46 13.25
N SER A 63 7.01 32.13 14.00
CA SER A 63 7.60 30.80 14.07
C SER A 63 6.95 29.92 15.14
N THR A 64 6.69 28.67 14.78
CA THR A 64 6.31 27.61 15.74
C THR A 64 7.51 26.92 16.38
N LYS A 65 8.75 27.34 16.07
CA LYS A 65 10.01 26.70 16.49
C LYS A 65 10.84 27.61 17.39
N PRO A 66 10.44 27.80 18.67
CA PRO A 66 11.17 28.66 19.60
C PRO A 66 12.60 28.19 19.88
N GLU A 67 12.89 26.90 19.69
CA GLU A 67 14.19 26.28 19.89
C GLU A 67 15.29 26.81 18.95
N LEU A 68 14.91 27.43 17.82
CA LEU A 68 15.89 28.06 16.91
C LEU A 68 16.51 29.33 17.50
N TYR A 69 15.88 29.93 18.52
CA TYR A 69 16.42 31.10 19.19
C TYR A 69 17.29 30.69 20.39
N SER A 70 18.59 30.96 20.30
CA SER A 70 19.54 30.72 21.39
C SER A 70 20.67 31.75 21.37
N ASN A 71 21.22 32.08 22.55
CA ASN A 71 22.34 33.01 22.70
C ASN A 71 22.12 34.38 22.04
N GLY A 72 20.88 34.89 22.05
CA GLY A 72 20.54 36.19 21.44
C GLY A 72 20.44 36.18 19.92
N GLN A 73 20.49 35.02 19.27
CA GLN A 73 20.47 34.85 17.82
C GLN A 73 19.48 33.77 17.41
N ILE A 74 19.06 33.80 16.15
CA ILE A 74 18.25 32.74 15.54
C ILE A 74 19.19 31.88 14.69
N HIS A 75 19.32 30.60 15.02
CA HIS A 75 20.19 29.66 14.33
C HIS A 75 19.40 28.91 13.26
N LEU A 76 19.88 28.97 12.02
CA LEU A 76 19.30 28.18 10.94
C LEU A 76 19.68 26.70 11.14
N PRO A 77 18.74 25.76 10.97
CA PRO A 77 19.05 24.34 11.02
C PRO A 77 20.05 23.94 9.92
N ASP A 78 20.79 22.86 10.14
CA ASP A 78 21.76 22.30 9.19
C ASP A 78 21.17 21.96 7.82
N THR A 79 19.85 21.80 7.74
CA THR A 79 19.13 21.59 6.50
C THR A 79 19.07 22.84 5.61
N ILE A 80 19.42 24.02 6.12
CA ILE A 80 19.55 25.29 5.38
C ILE A 80 21.05 25.62 5.26
N HIS A 81 21.68 25.09 4.22
CA HIS A 81 23.13 25.28 3.95
C HIS A 81 23.43 25.86 2.56
N ASP A 82 22.51 25.72 1.60
CA ASP A 82 22.72 26.23 0.25
C ASP A 82 22.42 27.73 0.13
N ALA A 83 23.14 28.41 -0.77
CA ALA A 83 22.92 29.83 -1.08
C ALA A 83 21.48 30.14 -1.51
N ILE A 84 20.80 29.19 -2.17
CA ILE A 84 19.38 29.34 -2.53
C ILE A 84 18.46 29.33 -1.31
N HIS A 85 18.77 28.52 -0.29
CA HIS A 85 18.03 28.52 0.95
C HIS A 85 18.26 29.83 1.72
N GLU A 86 19.50 30.32 1.77
CA GLU A 86 19.79 31.62 2.40
C GLU A 86 19.08 32.78 1.69
N GLN A 87 18.99 32.75 0.36
CA GLN A 87 18.22 33.73 -0.40
C GLN A 87 16.72 33.64 -0.11
N ALA A 88 16.18 32.42 0.00
CA ALA A 88 14.79 32.19 0.39
C ALA A 88 14.51 32.67 1.83
N VAL A 89 15.45 32.48 2.77
CA VAL A 89 15.37 33.05 4.12
C VAL A 89 15.30 34.58 4.03
N LYS A 90 16.21 35.21 3.29
CA LYS A 90 16.22 36.68 3.14
C LYS A 90 14.88 37.20 2.62
N TRP A 91 14.31 36.55 1.59
CA TRP A 91 13.01 36.90 1.03
C TRP A 91 11.87 36.74 2.05
N LEU A 92 11.77 35.56 2.69
CA LEU A 92 10.76 35.27 3.69
C LEU A 92 10.74 36.32 4.81
N ILE A 93 11.93 36.66 5.32
CA ILE A 93 12.08 37.64 6.40
C ILE A 93 11.76 39.06 5.93
N GLN A 94 12.14 39.40 4.69
CA GLN A 94 11.81 40.71 4.11
C GLN A 94 10.30 40.89 3.99
N GLU A 95 9.57 39.89 3.49
CA GLU A 95 8.11 39.96 3.39
C GLU A 95 7.43 40.01 4.76
N LEU A 96 7.87 39.18 5.72
CA LEU A 96 7.32 39.19 7.08
C LEU A 96 7.55 40.52 7.82
N ASN A 97 8.66 41.20 7.54
CA ASN A 97 8.94 42.51 8.14
C ASN A 97 8.05 43.63 7.58
N LYS A 98 7.39 43.43 6.43
CA LYS A 98 6.44 44.42 5.90
C LYS A 98 5.12 44.47 6.68
N LEU A 99 4.86 43.48 7.56
CA LEU A 99 3.74 43.42 8.52
C LEU A 99 2.32 43.61 7.94
N ALA A 100 2.16 43.66 6.61
CA ALA A 100 0.93 44.09 5.94
C ALA A 100 0.12 42.94 5.32
N GLU A 101 0.73 41.77 5.11
CA GLU A 101 0.11 40.68 4.34
C GLU A 101 0.12 39.37 5.13
N ASP A 102 -1.00 38.63 5.05
CA ASP A 102 -1.19 37.31 5.69
C ASP A 102 -0.39 36.21 4.98
N GLU A 103 0.06 36.49 3.76
CA GLU A 103 0.69 35.55 2.85
C GLU A 103 1.94 36.18 2.23
N VAL A 104 2.95 35.34 1.98
CA VAL A 104 4.16 35.74 1.28
C VAL A 104 3.92 35.60 -0.21
N ALA A 105 4.28 36.63 -0.97
CA ALA A 105 4.24 36.57 -2.41
C ALA A 105 5.27 35.55 -2.93
N GLY A 106 4.81 34.69 -3.85
CA GLY A 106 5.67 33.79 -4.60
C GLY A 106 6.69 34.54 -5.45
N LEU A 107 7.81 33.88 -5.71
CA LEU A 107 8.90 34.31 -6.59
C LEU A 107 8.59 34.05 -8.08
N LYS A 108 7.38 33.57 -8.39
CA LYS A 108 6.90 33.26 -9.75
C LYS A 108 7.82 32.27 -10.48
N ASN A 109 8.40 31.36 -9.72
CA ASN A 109 9.33 30.37 -10.21
C ASN A 109 9.24 29.14 -9.31
N ALA A 110 8.64 28.07 -9.81
CA ALA A 110 8.37 26.84 -9.06
C ALA A 110 9.59 26.37 -8.25
N PHE A 111 10.78 26.30 -8.87
CA PHE A 111 12.00 25.88 -8.20
C PHE A 111 12.30 26.73 -6.95
N ARG A 112 12.34 28.07 -7.10
CA ARG A 112 12.58 28.99 -5.98
C ARG A 112 11.45 28.97 -4.95
N ASP A 113 10.21 28.86 -5.41
CA ASP A 113 9.03 28.82 -4.57
C ASP A 113 8.99 27.58 -3.67
N PHE A 114 9.40 26.42 -4.17
CA PHE A 114 9.53 25.22 -3.34
C PHE A 114 10.67 25.33 -2.31
N HIS A 115 11.80 25.96 -2.66
CA HIS A 115 12.83 26.27 -1.67
C HIS A 115 12.33 27.25 -0.61
N LEU A 116 11.50 28.24 -0.99
CA LEU A 116 10.85 29.15 -0.07
C LEU A 116 9.86 28.43 0.87
N CYS A 117 9.00 27.56 0.35
CA CYS A 117 8.10 26.73 1.16
C CYS A 117 8.88 25.82 2.13
N PHE A 118 9.98 25.22 1.67
CA PHE A 118 10.83 24.38 2.51
C PHE A 118 11.49 25.17 3.64
N VAL A 119 12.10 26.32 3.32
CA VAL A 119 12.71 27.20 4.33
C VAL A 119 11.65 27.62 5.35
N ALA A 120 10.47 28.02 4.90
CA ALA A 120 9.36 28.37 5.79
C ALA A 120 8.96 27.21 6.69
N GLU A 121 8.87 25.98 6.19
CA GLU A 121 8.59 24.79 7.00
C GLU A 121 9.69 24.49 8.03
N VAL A 122 10.96 24.59 7.62
CA VAL A 122 12.12 24.39 8.50
C VAL A 122 12.19 25.47 9.58
N MET A 123 11.79 26.70 9.28
CA MET A 123 11.72 27.81 10.24
C MET A 123 10.42 27.85 11.06
N GLY A 124 9.47 26.93 10.84
CA GLY A 124 8.18 26.91 11.56
C GLY A 124 7.22 28.03 11.13
N MET A 125 7.39 28.54 9.92
CA MET A 125 6.67 29.67 9.31
C MET A 125 5.82 29.22 8.09
N ARG A 126 5.55 27.91 7.96
CA ARG A 126 4.85 27.32 6.80
C ARG A 126 3.53 28.01 6.42
N LYS A 127 2.78 28.51 7.41
CA LYS A 127 1.47 29.15 7.18
C LYS A 127 1.55 30.30 6.17
N TYR A 128 2.67 31.00 6.11
CA TYR A 128 2.90 32.16 5.26
C TYR A 128 3.16 31.82 3.79
N THR A 129 3.57 30.58 3.51
CA THR A 129 3.86 30.10 2.15
C THR A 129 2.83 29.07 1.68
N GLN A 130 1.70 28.97 2.38
CA GLN A 130 0.68 27.95 2.08
C GLN A 130 -0.05 28.26 0.77
N ASN A 131 -0.24 29.53 0.44
CA ASN A 131 -0.75 30.00 -0.85
C ASN A 131 0.14 29.56 -2.01
N ILE A 132 1.46 29.75 -1.91
CA ILE A 132 2.46 29.33 -2.90
C ILE A 132 2.39 27.80 -3.06
N PHE A 133 2.37 27.06 -1.96
CA PHE A 133 2.23 25.60 -2.03
C PHE A 133 0.94 25.18 -2.74
N ASN A 134 -0.18 25.82 -2.39
CA ASN A 134 -1.48 25.55 -2.98
C ASN A 134 -1.53 25.87 -4.49
N GLU A 135 -0.88 26.95 -4.92
CA GLU A 135 -0.77 27.37 -6.32
C GLU A 135 -0.18 26.27 -7.20
N TYR A 136 0.81 25.51 -6.69
CA TYR A 136 1.40 24.40 -7.42
C TYR A 136 0.73 23.05 -7.14
N TYR A 137 0.19 22.84 -5.93
CA TYR A 137 -0.40 21.56 -5.53
C TYR A 137 -1.79 21.32 -6.15
N TYR A 138 -2.64 22.34 -6.25
CA TYR A 138 -3.98 22.15 -6.81
C TYR A 138 -3.99 21.78 -8.30
N PRO A 139 -3.21 22.45 -9.18
CA PRO A 139 -3.14 22.08 -10.59
C PRO A 139 -2.66 20.65 -10.84
N LEU A 140 -1.84 20.09 -9.94
CA LEU A 140 -1.46 18.68 -10.02
C LEU A 140 -2.62 17.73 -9.89
N LYS A 141 -3.48 17.98 -8.91
CA LYS A 141 -4.66 17.15 -8.64
C LYS A 141 -5.61 17.13 -9.83
N ASP A 142 -5.64 18.22 -10.59
CA ASP A 142 -6.47 18.38 -11.78
C ASP A 142 -5.71 18.05 -13.08
N HIS A 143 -4.52 17.44 -12.99
CA HIS A 143 -3.66 17.06 -14.13
C HIS A 143 -3.33 18.22 -15.10
N SER A 144 -3.35 19.45 -14.60
CA SER A 144 -3.14 20.68 -15.36
C SER A 144 -1.78 21.34 -15.10
N LEU A 145 -0.91 20.70 -14.33
CA LEU A 145 0.41 21.25 -14.04
C LEU A 145 1.28 21.26 -15.30
N ALA A 146 1.75 22.45 -15.66
CA ALA A 146 2.69 22.64 -16.75
C ALA A 146 4.01 21.89 -16.49
N TYR A 147 4.62 21.35 -17.55
CA TYR A 147 5.84 20.54 -17.47
C TYR A 147 7.05 21.34 -16.93
N GLU A 148 7.08 22.65 -17.15
CA GLU A 148 8.09 23.55 -16.60
C GLU A 148 8.12 23.53 -15.06
N HIS A 149 6.95 23.36 -14.43
CA HIS A 149 6.85 23.24 -12.98
C HIS A 149 7.42 21.89 -12.51
N LEU A 150 7.23 20.81 -13.27
CA LEU A 150 7.80 19.48 -12.98
C LEU A 150 9.33 19.52 -12.97
N LEU A 151 9.93 20.23 -13.93
CA LEU A 151 11.37 20.46 -13.94
C LEU A 151 11.82 21.23 -12.70
N GLY A 152 11.06 22.25 -12.28
CA GLY A 152 11.32 22.99 -11.05
C GLY A 152 11.28 22.09 -9.81
N ILE A 153 10.21 21.30 -9.65
CA ILE A 153 9.99 20.38 -8.52
C ILE A 153 11.09 19.34 -8.43
N SER A 154 11.47 18.73 -9.56
CA SER A 154 12.45 17.65 -9.59
C SER A 154 13.84 18.05 -9.13
N LYS A 155 14.16 19.35 -9.22
CA LYS A 155 15.42 19.92 -8.74
C LYS A 155 15.41 20.21 -7.24
N VAL A 156 14.24 20.09 -6.59
CA VAL A 156 14.08 20.36 -5.17
C VAL A 156 14.39 19.08 -4.39
N GLU A 157 15.62 18.98 -3.91
CA GLU A 157 16.07 17.78 -3.22
C GLU A 157 15.65 17.69 -1.74
N ASN A 158 15.00 18.72 -1.20
CA ASN A 158 14.58 18.73 0.20
C ASN A 158 13.36 17.84 0.48
N ALA A 159 13.00 17.66 1.77
CA ALA A 159 11.94 16.73 2.16
C ALA A 159 10.57 17.05 1.53
N LEU A 160 10.24 18.33 1.40
CA LEU A 160 8.99 18.79 0.81
C LEU A 160 8.96 18.53 -0.70
N GLY A 161 10.02 18.92 -1.41
CA GLY A 161 10.18 18.69 -2.84
C GLY A 161 10.14 17.20 -3.19
N ARG A 162 10.83 16.34 -2.42
CA ARG A 162 10.79 14.88 -2.61
C ARG A 162 9.41 14.28 -2.39
N LYS A 163 8.65 14.78 -1.41
CA LYS A 163 7.27 14.33 -1.20
C LYS A 163 6.42 14.69 -2.40
N PHE A 164 6.50 15.95 -2.82
CA PHE A 164 5.76 16.46 -3.97
C PHE A 164 6.09 15.69 -5.24
N LEU A 165 7.37 15.47 -5.54
CA LEU A 165 7.83 14.68 -6.68
C LEU A 165 7.24 13.26 -6.68
N LYS A 166 7.10 12.63 -5.52
CA LYS A 166 6.47 11.30 -5.41
C LYS A 166 4.99 11.33 -5.75
N ASP A 167 4.26 12.32 -5.24
CA ASP A 167 2.82 12.46 -5.50
C ASP A 167 2.60 12.68 -7.02
N VAL A 168 3.39 13.57 -7.62
CA VAL A 168 3.43 13.81 -9.06
C VAL A 168 3.76 12.56 -9.86
N ALA A 169 4.82 11.84 -9.48
CA ALA A 169 5.24 10.64 -10.17
C ALA A 169 4.16 9.55 -10.10
N TYR A 170 3.43 9.47 -8.98
CA TYR A 170 2.32 8.55 -8.81
C TYR A 170 1.16 8.83 -9.76
N ASP A 171 0.74 10.09 -9.85
CA ASP A 171 -0.36 10.48 -10.74
C ASP A 171 0.02 10.29 -12.21
N LEU A 172 1.22 10.71 -12.61
CA LEU A 172 1.73 10.51 -13.97
C LEU A 172 1.89 9.04 -14.33
N ALA A 173 2.44 8.22 -13.43
CA ALA A 173 2.53 6.79 -13.64
C ALA A 173 1.13 6.17 -13.77
N THR A 174 0.17 6.60 -12.97
CA THR A 174 -1.21 6.08 -13.02
C THR A 174 -1.88 6.40 -14.37
N LEU A 175 -1.72 7.63 -14.85
CA LEU A 175 -2.21 8.02 -16.18
C LEU A 175 -1.54 7.21 -17.28
N ALA A 176 -0.22 7.03 -17.22
CA ALA A 176 0.54 6.27 -18.20
C ALA A 176 0.16 4.79 -18.21
N TRP A 177 0.00 4.18 -17.03
CA TRP A 177 -0.42 2.77 -16.88
C TRP A 177 -1.82 2.52 -17.45
N ASN A 178 -2.70 3.51 -17.38
CA ASN A 178 -4.06 3.45 -17.92
C ASN A 178 -4.17 4.00 -19.34
N GLU A 179 -3.06 4.25 -20.04
CA GLU A 179 -3.01 4.80 -21.41
C GLU A 179 -3.77 6.15 -21.56
N ALA A 180 -3.83 6.93 -20.47
CA ALA A 180 -4.61 8.17 -20.36
C ALA A 180 -3.76 9.44 -20.41
N ILE A 181 -2.49 9.35 -20.83
CA ILE A 181 -1.60 10.51 -20.97
C ILE A 181 -2.06 11.36 -22.17
N PRO A 182 -2.42 12.64 -21.96
CA PRO A 182 -2.92 13.49 -23.05
C PRO A 182 -1.91 13.74 -24.18
N ASN A 183 -0.60 13.76 -23.86
CA ASN A 183 0.47 13.95 -24.83
C ASN A 183 1.67 13.03 -24.52
N PRO A 184 1.68 11.80 -25.08
CA PRO A 184 2.74 10.82 -24.80
C PRO A 184 4.14 11.29 -25.19
N ALA A 185 4.28 12.04 -26.29
CA ALA A 185 5.59 12.51 -26.75
C ALA A 185 6.26 13.49 -25.78
N VAL A 186 5.48 14.38 -25.17
CA VAL A 186 6.00 15.30 -24.15
C VAL A 186 6.32 14.56 -22.85
N PHE A 187 5.48 13.61 -22.47
CA PHE A 187 5.77 12.74 -21.32
C PHE A 187 7.09 11.98 -21.49
N ASP A 188 7.32 11.34 -22.64
CA ASP A 188 8.56 10.62 -22.93
C ASP A 188 9.78 11.53 -22.94
N TYR A 189 9.66 12.72 -23.54
CA TYR A 189 10.71 13.74 -23.51
C TYR A 189 11.07 14.13 -22.06
N GLU A 190 10.06 14.34 -21.22
CA GLU A 190 10.25 14.77 -19.83
C GLU A 190 10.89 13.68 -18.98
N LEU A 191 10.48 12.42 -19.15
CA LEU A 191 11.18 11.30 -18.52
C LEU A 191 12.64 11.19 -18.99
N ALA A 192 12.93 11.50 -20.25
CA ALA A 192 14.30 11.51 -20.75
C ALA A 192 15.15 12.64 -20.16
N THR A 193 14.56 13.82 -19.92
CA THR A 193 15.28 14.99 -19.38
C THR A 193 15.32 15.07 -17.86
N ASN A 194 14.47 14.32 -17.16
CA ASN A 194 14.26 14.42 -15.72
C ASN A 194 14.50 13.07 -15.02
N ALA A 195 15.76 12.76 -14.75
CA ALA A 195 16.15 11.48 -14.14
C ALA A 195 15.45 11.19 -12.79
N PRO A 196 15.30 12.14 -11.84
CA PRO A 196 14.56 11.89 -10.60
C PRO A 196 13.09 11.50 -10.82
N LEU A 197 12.41 12.18 -11.75
CA LEU A 197 11.02 11.87 -12.11
C LEU A 197 10.94 10.50 -12.78
N ALA A 198 11.79 10.24 -13.77
CA ALA A 198 11.84 8.96 -14.49
C ALA A 198 12.10 7.77 -13.56
N ASN A 199 13.05 7.92 -12.62
CA ASN A 199 13.30 6.89 -11.62
C ASN A 199 12.07 6.63 -10.76
N SER A 200 11.34 7.68 -10.37
CA SER A 200 10.14 7.56 -9.53
C SER A 200 9.00 6.86 -10.26
N VAL A 201 8.73 7.25 -11.52
CA VAL A 201 7.72 6.63 -12.38
C VAL A 201 8.07 5.17 -12.69
N ASN A 202 9.31 4.90 -13.11
CA ASN A 202 9.75 3.53 -13.44
C ASN A 202 9.72 2.60 -12.24
N ASN A 203 9.99 3.10 -11.03
CA ASN A 203 9.86 2.31 -9.81
C ASN A 203 8.41 1.89 -9.56
N LEU A 204 7.43 2.77 -9.84
CA LEU A 204 6.01 2.44 -9.73
C LEU A 204 5.60 1.38 -10.75
N PHE A 205 6.01 1.51 -12.01
CA PHE A 205 5.76 0.49 -13.02
C PHE A 205 6.30 -0.88 -12.61
N LYS A 206 7.55 -0.95 -12.12
CA LYS A 206 8.12 -2.20 -11.61
C LYS A 206 7.29 -2.81 -10.46
N ILE A 207 6.77 -1.97 -9.56
CA ILE A 207 5.92 -2.45 -8.46
C ILE A 207 4.60 -3.03 -9.01
N TRP A 208 3.96 -2.31 -9.93
CA TRP A 208 2.68 -2.72 -10.52
C TRP A 208 2.81 -3.96 -11.42
N GLU A 209 3.83 -4.05 -12.26
CA GLU A 209 4.13 -5.24 -13.07
C GLU A 209 4.34 -6.47 -12.18
N ASN A 210 5.10 -6.33 -11.09
CA ASN A 210 5.30 -7.43 -10.15
C ASN A 210 3.99 -7.83 -9.44
N ALA A 211 3.14 -6.87 -9.09
CA ALA A 211 1.83 -7.14 -8.51
C ALA A 211 0.89 -7.83 -9.50
N ALA A 212 0.86 -7.38 -10.77
CA ALA A 212 0.08 -8.00 -11.84
C ALA A 212 0.52 -9.45 -12.06
N ARG A 213 1.84 -9.70 -12.20
CA ARG A 213 2.39 -11.05 -12.36
C ARG A 213 2.06 -11.98 -11.19
N ARG A 214 2.10 -11.47 -9.95
CA ARG A 214 1.71 -12.26 -8.76
C ARG A 214 0.23 -12.63 -8.79
N THR A 215 -0.61 -11.70 -9.25
CA THR A 215 -2.05 -11.92 -9.35
C THR A 215 -2.38 -12.95 -10.44
N ASP A 216 -1.74 -12.86 -11.60
CA ASP A 216 -1.93 -13.81 -12.70
C ASP A 216 -1.43 -15.21 -12.35
N THR A 217 -0.26 -15.31 -11.71
CA THR A 217 0.27 -16.61 -11.26
C THR A 217 -0.62 -17.25 -10.19
N ALA A 218 -1.15 -16.48 -9.24
CA ALA A 218 -2.10 -16.96 -8.26
C ALA A 218 -3.42 -17.42 -8.91
N ARG A 219 -3.92 -16.68 -9.92
CA ARG A 219 -5.11 -17.06 -10.68
C ARG A 219 -4.91 -18.37 -11.43
N LEU A 220 -3.78 -18.53 -12.13
CA LEU A 220 -3.45 -19.77 -12.85
C LEU A 220 -3.23 -20.96 -11.92
N ALA A 221 -2.68 -20.74 -10.73
CA ALA A 221 -2.55 -21.78 -9.71
C ALA A 221 -3.92 -22.25 -9.21
N LYS A 222 -4.84 -21.31 -8.96
CA LYS A 222 -6.21 -21.62 -8.55
C LYS A 222 -6.96 -22.43 -9.61
N ILE A 223 -6.86 -22.04 -10.88
CA ILE A 223 -7.50 -22.78 -11.99
C ILE A 223 -6.95 -24.22 -12.05
N ARG A 224 -5.62 -24.40 -11.96
CA ARG A 224 -5.02 -25.75 -11.94
C ARG A 224 -5.47 -26.59 -10.77
N GLN A 225 -5.57 -26.00 -9.58
CA GLN A 225 -6.07 -26.71 -8.40
C GLN A 225 -7.52 -27.15 -8.58
N GLU A 226 -8.36 -26.29 -9.16
CA GLU A 226 -9.76 -26.62 -9.46
C GLU A 226 -9.88 -27.76 -10.49
N GLU A 227 -9.02 -27.78 -11.52
CA GLU A 227 -8.93 -28.86 -12.51
C GLU A 227 -8.46 -30.18 -11.89
N GLU A 228 -7.44 -30.15 -11.02
CA GLU A 228 -6.93 -31.31 -10.30
C GLU A 228 -8.00 -31.90 -9.35
N ASP A 229 -8.71 -31.05 -8.62
CA ASP A 229 -9.80 -31.45 -7.73
C ASP A 229 -10.97 -32.09 -8.51
N GLN A 230 -11.29 -31.55 -9.69
CA GLN A 230 -12.30 -32.14 -10.58
C GLN A 230 -11.86 -33.51 -11.10
N HIS A 231 -10.62 -33.61 -11.57
CA HIS A 231 -10.06 -34.88 -12.06
C HIS A 231 -10.04 -35.94 -10.96
N TYR A 232 -9.67 -35.58 -9.73
CA TYR A 232 -9.69 -36.51 -8.59
C TYR A 232 -11.12 -37.00 -8.27
N LYS A 233 -12.11 -36.09 -8.27
CA LYS A 233 -13.52 -36.46 -8.08
C LYS A 233 -14.03 -37.40 -9.16
N GLU A 234 -13.64 -37.19 -10.42
CA GLU A 234 -14.00 -38.09 -11.52
C GLU A 234 -13.37 -39.49 -11.36
N LEU A 235 -12.09 -39.55 -10.96
CA LEU A 235 -11.42 -40.82 -10.70
C LEU A 235 -12.08 -41.57 -9.55
N GLU A 236 -12.41 -40.89 -8.45
CA GLU A 236 -13.10 -41.50 -7.31
C GLU A 236 -14.49 -42.02 -7.71
N ALA A 237 -15.23 -41.26 -8.52
CA ALA A 237 -16.53 -41.69 -9.05
C ALA A 237 -16.40 -42.93 -9.94
N LYS A 238 -15.43 -42.95 -10.86
CA LYS A 238 -15.13 -44.12 -11.71
C LYS A 238 -14.76 -45.35 -10.88
N GLU A 239 -13.97 -45.17 -9.82
CA GLU A 239 -13.57 -46.27 -8.94
C GLU A 239 -14.75 -46.83 -8.14
N LYS A 240 -15.63 -45.96 -7.61
CA LYS A 240 -16.87 -46.36 -6.93
C LYS A 240 -17.77 -47.18 -7.85
N VAL A 241 -17.97 -46.74 -9.09
CA VAL A 241 -18.74 -47.49 -10.11
C VAL A 241 -18.10 -48.85 -10.39
N ARG A 242 -16.77 -48.90 -10.55
CA ARG A 242 -16.04 -50.16 -10.78
C ARG A 242 -16.18 -51.14 -9.61
N LYS A 243 -16.03 -50.66 -8.37
CA LYS A 243 -16.20 -51.46 -7.14
C LYS A 243 -17.62 -52.00 -7.04
N ALA A 244 -18.63 -51.17 -7.28
CA ALA A 244 -20.03 -51.58 -7.28
C ALA A 244 -20.33 -52.65 -8.35
N LYS A 245 -19.80 -52.48 -9.57
CA LYS A 245 -19.96 -53.48 -10.65
C LYS A 245 -19.32 -54.82 -10.29
N LYS A 246 -18.11 -54.80 -9.71
CA LYS A 246 -17.43 -56.02 -9.26
C LYS A 246 -18.20 -56.71 -8.12
N ALA A 247 -18.65 -55.95 -7.13
CA ALA A 247 -19.45 -56.48 -6.03
C ALA A 247 -20.78 -57.10 -6.51
N ALA A 248 -21.45 -56.48 -7.48
CA ALA A 248 -22.66 -57.03 -8.10
C ALA A 248 -22.38 -58.34 -8.85
N GLN A 249 -21.27 -58.41 -9.59
CA GLN A 249 -20.86 -59.62 -10.29
C GLN A 249 -20.47 -60.76 -9.33
N ASP A 250 -19.75 -60.44 -8.25
CA ASP A 250 -19.37 -61.40 -7.22
C ASP A 250 -20.60 -61.93 -6.47
N LYS A 251 -21.58 -61.05 -6.18
CA LYS A 251 -22.86 -61.46 -5.60
C LYS A 251 -23.65 -62.37 -6.53
N ALA A 252 -23.79 -62.01 -7.80
CA ALA A 252 -24.50 -62.83 -8.79
C ALA A 252 -23.85 -64.21 -8.98
N THR A 253 -22.51 -64.28 -9.01
CA THR A 253 -21.79 -65.57 -9.12
C THR A 253 -21.91 -66.41 -7.85
N SER A 254 -21.93 -65.79 -6.67
CA SER A 254 -22.18 -66.47 -5.39
C SER A 254 -23.58 -67.05 -5.32
N GLU A 255 -24.61 -66.27 -5.67
CA GLU A 255 -26.00 -66.72 -5.71
C GLU A 255 -26.20 -67.86 -6.72
N ALA A 256 -25.57 -67.79 -7.90
CA ALA A 256 -25.61 -68.86 -8.88
C ALA A 256 -24.95 -70.15 -8.36
N LYS A 257 -23.84 -70.04 -7.62
CA LYS A 257 -23.19 -71.20 -6.97
C LYS A 257 -24.08 -71.80 -5.88
N GLN A 258 -24.69 -70.96 -5.04
CA GLN A 258 -25.60 -71.42 -3.98
C GLN A 258 -26.82 -72.15 -4.55
N LYS A 259 -27.45 -71.63 -5.61
CA LYS A 259 -28.57 -72.30 -6.29
C LYS A 259 -28.16 -73.67 -6.82
N LYS A 260 -27.04 -73.76 -7.53
CA LYS A 260 -26.50 -75.04 -8.03
C LYS A 260 -26.20 -76.01 -6.90
N GLU A 261 -25.69 -75.52 -5.78
CA GLU A 261 -25.43 -76.35 -4.61
C GLU A 261 -26.73 -76.90 -4.01
N ILE A 262 -27.76 -76.05 -3.82
CA ILE A 262 -29.07 -76.47 -3.31
C ILE A 262 -29.71 -77.53 -4.22
N GLU A 263 -29.74 -77.30 -5.54
CA GLU A 263 -30.26 -78.26 -6.53
C GLU A 263 -29.53 -79.62 -6.48
N LEU A 264 -28.21 -79.59 -6.26
CA LEU A 264 -27.40 -80.79 -6.14
C LEU A 264 -27.68 -81.53 -4.82
N ARG A 265 -27.89 -80.81 -3.72
CA ARG A 265 -28.30 -81.37 -2.42
C ARG A 265 -29.66 -82.06 -2.53
N GLU A 266 -30.63 -81.41 -3.16
CA GLU A 266 -31.96 -81.99 -3.38
C GLU A 266 -31.91 -83.25 -4.24
N ARG A 267 -31.09 -83.25 -5.31
CA ARG A 267 -30.83 -84.45 -6.12
C ARG A 267 -30.23 -85.59 -5.30
N ILE A 268 -29.24 -85.32 -4.45
CA ILE A 268 -28.64 -86.32 -3.55
C ILE A 268 -29.69 -86.90 -2.60
N ILE A 269 -30.51 -86.06 -1.97
CA ILE A 269 -31.56 -86.52 -1.05
C ILE A 269 -32.59 -87.39 -1.78
N LYS A 270 -33.01 -86.98 -2.98
CA LYS A 270 -33.97 -87.75 -3.79
C LYS A 270 -33.41 -89.10 -4.23
N LYS A 271 -32.17 -89.14 -4.72
CA LYS A 271 -31.49 -90.39 -5.13
C LYS A 271 -31.27 -91.34 -3.95
N LYS A 272 -30.92 -90.81 -2.78
CA LYS A 272 -30.84 -91.62 -1.55
C LYS A 272 -32.17 -92.26 -1.14
N ARG A 273 -33.29 -91.55 -1.31
CA ARG A 273 -34.62 -92.09 -0.99
C ARG A 273 -35.07 -93.19 -1.96
N THR A 274 -34.61 -93.12 -3.21
CA THR A 274 -34.97 -94.05 -4.29
C THR A 274 -33.99 -95.20 -4.47
N GLY A 275 -32.81 -95.14 -3.84
CA GLY A 275 -31.77 -96.18 -3.91
C GLY A 275 -30.89 -96.11 -5.17
N GLU A 276 -30.98 -95.03 -5.95
CA GLU A 276 -30.18 -94.83 -7.15
C GLU A 276 -28.72 -94.45 -6.82
N LYS A 277 -27.78 -94.88 -7.67
CA LYS A 277 -26.36 -94.52 -7.54
C LYS A 277 -26.12 -93.03 -7.79
N LEU A 278 -25.18 -92.46 -7.04
CA LEU A 278 -24.80 -91.05 -7.15
C LEU A 278 -23.71 -90.88 -8.22
N THR A 279 -23.78 -89.81 -9.00
CA THR A 279 -22.72 -89.43 -9.94
C THR A 279 -21.46 -88.96 -9.21
N HIS A 280 -20.32 -88.88 -9.91
CA HIS A 280 -19.04 -88.44 -9.31
C HIS A 280 -19.14 -87.09 -8.58
N GLU A 281 -19.85 -86.11 -9.16
CA GLU A 281 -20.03 -84.78 -8.55
C GLU A 281 -20.94 -84.82 -7.32
N GLU A 282 -22.03 -85.61 -7.37
CA GLU A 282 -22.95 -85.82 -6.26
C GLU A 282 -22.29 -86.58 -5.09
N ALA A 283 -21.45 -87.58 -5.39
CA ALA A 283 -20.69 -88.34 -4.40
C ALA A 283 -19.64 -87.48 -3.69
N ARG A 284 -18.97 -86.57 -4.41
CA ARG A 284 -18.05 -85.59 -3.83
C ARG A 284 -18.76 -84.62 -2.90
N MET A 285 -19.92 -84.11 -3.29
CA MET A 285 -20.71 -83.20 -2.45
C MET A 285 -21.35 -83.89 -1.26
N HIS A 286 -21.75 -85.16 -1.41
CA HIS A 286 -22.16 -86.00 -0.30
C HIS A 286 -21.05 -86.17 0.74
N TYR A 287 -19.82 -86.41 0.30
CA TYR A 287 -18.66 -86.49 1.20
C TYR A 287 -18.41 -85.17 1.93
N ILE A 288 -18.53 -84.03 1.24
CA ILE A 288 -18.37 -82.70 1.84
C ILE A 288 -19.45 -82.44 2.91
N MET A 289 -20.70 -82.82 2.67
CA MET A 289 -21.81 -82.56 3.60
C MET A 289 -21.85 -83.52 4.80
N TYR A 290 -21.54 -84.79 4.58
CA TYR A 290 -21.81 -85.86 5.56
C TYR A 290 -20.55 -86.63 6.00
N GLY A 291 -19.38 -86.32 5.44
CA GLY A 291 -18.10 -86.95 5.78
C GLY A 291 -17.95 -88.41 5.36
N LYS A 292 -18.90 -88.96 4.60
CA LYS A 292 -18.96 -90.39 4.24
C LYS A 292 -18.83 -90.60 2.74
N ARG A 293 -17.96 -91.53 2.35
CA ARG A 293 -17.83 -91.97 0.95
C ARG A 293 -18.99 -92.90 0.59
N VAL A 294 -19.51 -92.73 -0.62
CA VAL A 294 -20.64 -93.48 -1.16
C VAL A 294 -20.21 -94.12 -2.48
N PRO A 295 -20.66 -95.36 -2.77
CA PRO A 295 -20.34 -96.01 -4.03
C PRO A 295 -20.98 -95.26 -5.20
N ILE A 296 -20.21 -95.15 -6.27
CA ILE A 296 -20.56 -94.49 -7.53
C ILE A 296 -21.13 -95.52 -8.51
#